data_AF-A0A800FA10-F1
#
_entry.id   AF-A0A800FA10-F1
#
_cell.length_a   1.000
_cell.length_b   1.000
_cell.length_c   1.000
_cell.angle_alpha   90.00
_cell.angle_beta   90.00
_cell.angle_gamma   90.00
#
_symmetry.space_group_name_H-M   'P 1'
#
loop_
_entity.id
_entity.type
_entity.pdbx_description
1 polymer ?
#
loop_
_entity_poly.entity_id
_entity_poly.type
_entity_poly.pdbx_seq_one_letter_code
_entity_poly.pdbx_strand_id
1 'polypeptide(L)' 'MLAPTGVGLFALADVGRAYSGGETSSTWHNGVGGGLWFAPLKRSSTVHVSLVGSEQRTALYIGLGFAF' A
#
# COMPACT_ATOMS: atom_id res chain seq x y z
N MET A 1 -8.62 27.90 8.26
CA MET A 1 -7.58 26.95 8.69
C MET A 1 -7.90 25.60 8.07
N LEU A 2 -7.01 25.02 7.25
CA LEU A 2 -7.12 23.64 6.80
C LEU A 2 -6.48 22.75 7.87
N ALA A 3 -7.27 22.27 8.83
CA ALA A 3 -6.82 21.27 9.79
C ALA A 3 -7.18 19.88 9.24
N PRO A 4 -6.28 18.87 9.34
CA PRO A 4 -6.64 17.52 8.94
C PRO A 4 -7.86 17.04 9.73
N THR A 5 -8.90 16.64 9.02
CA THR A 5 -10.09 15.99 9.57
C THR A 5 -9.80 14.56 10.05
N GLY A 6 -8.65 14.01 9.66
CA GLY A 6 -8.15 12.73 10.13
C GLY A 6 -6.67 12.56 9.83
N VAL A 7 -6.00 11.81 10.69
CA VAL A 7 -4.64 11.32 10.53
C VAL A 7 -4.58 9.91 11.12
N GLY A 8 -3.76 9.04 10.55
CA GLY A 8 -3.58 7.72 11.12
C GLY A 8 -2.44 6.93 10.48
N LEU A 9 -2.27 5.73 11.02
CA LEU A 9 -1.34 4.72 10.54
C LEU A 9 -2.12 3.62 9.82
N PHE A 10 -1.45 2.94 8.89
CA PHE A 10 -1.95 1.69 8.32
C PHE A 10 -0.79 0.72 8.10
N ALA A 11 -1.13 -0.57 8.11
CA ALA A 11 -0.22 -1.65 7.74
C ALA A 11 -0.84 -2.43 6.58
N LEU A 12 0.00 -3.09 5.80
CA LEU A 12 -0.40 -3.96 4.71
C LEU A 12 0.50 -5.19 4.66
N ALA A 13 -0.10 -6.30 4.27
CA ALA A 13 0.59 -7.53 3.94
C ALA A 13 -0.17 -8.19 2.79
N ASP A 14 0.56 -8.60 1.76
CA ASP A 14 0.03 -9.29 0.60
C ASP A 14 0.88 -10.52 0.27
N VAL A 15 0.25 -11.46 -0.43
CA VAL A 15 0.89 -12.65 -0.97
C VAL A 15 0.27 -12.98 -2.31
N GLY A 16 1.10 -13.31 -3.30
CA GLY A 16 0.67 -13.52 -4.66
C GLY A 16 1.57 -14.49 -5.41
N ARG A 17 1.03 -15.03 -6.50
CA ARG A 17 1.73 -15.96 -7.38
C ARG A 17 1.42 -15.64 -8.82
N ALA A 18 2.46 -15.45 -9.62
CA ALA A 18 2.35 -15.20 -11.05
C ALA A 18 2.52 -16.50 -11.83
N TYR A 19 1.80 -16.61 -12.95
CA TYR A 19 1.85 -17.74 -13.88
C TYR A 19 2.07 -17.19 -15.29
N SER A 20 3.00 -17.79 -16.04
CA SER A 20 3.17 -17.56 -17.49
C SER A 20 2.65 -18.78 -18.25
N GLY A 21 2.13 -18.59 -19.46
CA GLY A 21 1.41 -19.62 -20.20
C GLY A 21 2.19 -20.93 -20.34
N GLY A 22 1.61 -22.03 -19.86
CA GLY A 22 2.20 -23.37 -19.91
C GLY A 22 3.19 -23.70 -18.79
N GLU A 23 3.55 -22.74 -17.93
CA GLU A 23 4.46 -22.97 -16.81
C GLU A 23 3.71 -23.39 -15.53
N THR A 24 4.29 -24.36 -14.81
CA THR A 24 3.95 -24.60 -13.40
C THR A 24 4.78 -23.67 -12.53
N SER A 25 4.16 -22.63 -11.97
CA SER A 25 4.86 -21.75 -11.03
C SER A 25 5.15 -22.51 -9.73
N SER A 26 6.37 -22.35 -9.24
CA SER A 26 6.96 -22.70 -7.93
C SER A 26 6.67 -21.75 -6.78
N THR A 27 6.60 -20.47 -7.13
CA THR A 27 7.09 -19.41 -6.26
C THR A 27 5.94 -18.58 -5.70
N TRP A 28 6.03 -18.21 -4.43
CA TRP A 28 5.14 -17.23 -3.82
C TRP A 28 5.92 -15.95 -3.60
N HIS A 29 5.31 -14.82 -3.90
CA HIS A 29 5.84 -13.50 -3.62
C HIS A 29 5.01 -12.85 -2.53
N ASN A 30 5.65 -12.10 -1.65
CA ASN A 30 4.97 -11.38 -0.58
C ASN A 30 5.46 -9.93 -0.50
N GLY A 31 4.54 -9.07 -0.06
CA GLY A 31 4.79 -7.69 0.31
C GLY A 31 4.37 -7.45 1.75
N VAL A 32 5.18 -6.73 2.52
CA VAL A 32 4.82 -6.26 3.87
C VAL A 32 5.24 -4.82 4.02
N GLY A 33 4.35 -3.99 4.57
CA GLY A 33 4.64 -2.59 4.75
C GLY A 33 3.57 -1.85 5.53
N GLY A 34 3.63 -0.54 5.42
CA GLY A 34 2.69 0.34 6.09
C GLY A 34 3.02 1.78 5.82
N GLY A 35 2.21 2.66 6.40
CA GLY A 35 2.30 4.07 6.10
C GLY A 35 1.47 4.95 7.00
N LEU A 36 1.55 6.23 6.66
CA LEU A 36 0.78 7.30 7.27
C LEU A 36 -0.27 7.78 6.27
N TRP A 37 -1.43 8.17 6.78
CA TRP A 37 -2.44 8.84 6.00
C TRP A 37 -2.93 10.11 6.70
N PHE A 38 -3.36 11.09 5.91
CA PHE A 38 -4.04 12.28 6.41
C PHE A 38 -5.15 12.74 5.46
N ALA A 39 -6.19 13.36 6.01
CA ALA A 39 -7.39 13.79 5.29
C ALA A 39 -7.65 15.30 5.51
N PRO A 40 -7.14 16.20 4.65
CA PRO A 40 -7.19 17.66 4.88
C PRO A 40 -8.59 18.28 4.82
N LEU A 41 -9.55 17.65 4.12
CA LEU A 41 -10.88 18.21 3.87
C LEU A 41 -12.01 17.36 4.45
N LYS A 42 -11.98 16.05 4.17
CA LYS A 42 -12.94 15.04 4.61
C LYS A 42 -12.29 13.67 4.48
N ARG A 43 -12.79 12.66 5.20
CA ARG A 43 -12.23 11.29 5.19
C ARG A 43 -12.11 10.64 3.81
N SER A 44 -12.93 11.06 2.83
CA SER A 44 -12.82 10.55 1.46
C SER A 44 -11.69 11.21 0.64
N SER A 45 -11.10 12.30 1.14
CA SER A 45 -10.02 13.05 0.50
C SER A 45 -8.69 12.71 1.18
N THR A 46 -8.35 11.42 1.25
CA THR A 46 -7.15 10.94 1.93
C THR A 46 -5.93 11.04 1.02
N VAL A 47 -4.80 11.44 1.60
CA VAL A 47 -3.46 11.29 1.02
C VAL A 47 -2.71 10.31 1.92
N HIS A 48 -1.95 9.39 1.32
CA HIS A 48 -1.11 8.47 2.07
C HIS A 48 0.30 8.39 1.52
N VAL A 49 1.24 8.04 2.39
CA VAL A 49 2.60 7.64 2.03
C VAL A 49 2.90 6.31 2.72
N SER A 50 3.48 5.36 1.99
CA SER A 50 3.85 4.05 2.54
C SER A 50 5.19 3.56 2.02
N LEU A 51 5.85 2.75 2.86
CA LEU A 51 7.00 1.95 2.49
C LEU A 51 6.59 0.48 2.53
N VAL A 52 6.88 -0.23 1.46
CA VAL A 52 6.54 -1.66 1.32
C VAL A 52 7.78 -2.43 0.91
N GLY A 53 8.17 -3.40 1.72
CA GLY A 53 9.23 -4.34 1.42
C GLY A 53 8.68 -5.61 0.76
N SER A 54 9.41 -6.13 -0.21
CA SER A 54 9.19 -7.43 -0.84
C SER A 54 10.54 -8.11 -1.05
N GLU A 55 10.55 -9.37 -1.45
CA GLU A 55 11.79 -10.11 -1.74
C GLU A 55 12.67 -9.40 -2.78
N GLN A 56 12.06 -8.70 -3.76
CA GLN A 56 12.77 -8.09 -4.88
C GLN A 56 13.14 -6.63 -4.63
N ARG A 57 12.33 -5.88 -3.87
CA ARG A 57 12.57 -4.45 -3.60
C ARG A 57 11.77 -3.91 -2.42
N THR A 58 12.27 -2.79 -1.88
CA THR A 58 11.49 -1.87 -1.08
C THR A 58 11.02 -0.70 -1.95
N ALA A 59 9.73 -0.38 -1.92
CA ALA A 59 9.14 0.69 -2.70
C ALA A 59 8.46 1.73 -1.80
N LEU A 60 8.60 3.00 -2.20
CA LEU A 60 7.86 4.14 -1.64
C LEU A 60 6.63 4.41 -2.51
N TYR A 61 5.46 4.48 -1.89
CA TYR A 61 4.20 4.82 -2.55
C TYR A 61 3.64 6.11 -1.98
N ILE A 62 3.13 6.96 -2.85
CA ILE A 62 2.34 8.15 -2.50
C ILE A 62 1.05 8.06 -3.30
N GLY A 63 -0.09 8.18 -2.63
CA GLY A 63 -1.39 7.95 -3.28
C GLY A 63 -2.52 8.76 -2.68
N LEU A 64 -3.63 8.77 -3.41
CA LEU A 64 -4.91 9.36 -3.01
C LEU A 64 -5.91 8.25 -2.71
N GLY A 65 -6.66 8.39 -1.61
CA GLY A 65 -7.59 7.37 -1.15
C GLY A 65 -6.91 6.07 -0.72
N PHE A 66 -7.71 5.03 -0.55
CA PHE A 66 -7.26 3.64 -0.45
C PHE A 66 -7.98 2.84 -1.54
N ALA A 67 -7.28 1.90 -2.18
CA ALA A 67 -7.80 1.15 -3.33
C ALA A 67 -8.57 -0.13 -2.96
N PHE A 68 -8.89 -0.32 -1.67
CA PHE A 68 -9.60 -1.48 -1.14
C PHE A 68 -11.00 -1.11 -0.64
#